data_AF-A0A6A0HC46-F1
#
_entry.id   AF-A0A6A0HC46-F1
#
_cell.length_a   1.000
_cell.length_b   1.000
_cell.length_c   1.000
_cell.angle_alpha   90.00
_cell.angle_beta   90.00
_cell.angle_gamma   90.00
#
_symmetry.space_group_name_H-M   'P 1'
#
loop_
_entity.id
_entity.type
_entity.pdbx_description
1 polymer ?
#
loop_
_entity_poly.entity_id
_entity_poly.type
_entity_poly.pdbx_seq_one_letter_code
_entity_poly.pdbx_strand_id
1 'polypeptide(L)'
;MPDHLPSEPQEGNIEYKLKLINPNHERFKRLVSQMQWRLREGLGEAIYEIGVEDSGLLLGLTPEELSLSMATLKLMARQLGASLTVIREKNIGEGDRKVAEVLVRKVPDDQYSIELRIAVLGSSDVGKSTLLGVLTRGQLDNGRGCARLNVFRHRHEVYSGKTSSISIQTMGFDSHGNVVDGTCTRSRDYDDVDICSQSSKIVNFIDLAGDQRYIHTTAFGLSGYCPHYVMLVVSAFCGLSAMDEEHLSLARAVDLPLLLVVTKTDLATPQQLMYTLASLRAALTAPPLKKLCACDRDSSPLLMPAISKAILPDLR
;
A
#
# COMPACT_ATOMS: atom_id res chain seq x y z
N MET A 1 5.98 36.98 -6.55
CA MET A 1 5.01 37.01 -7.63
C MET A 1 5.40 38.07 -8.65
N PRO A 2 5.49 37.70 -9.94
CA PRO A 2 5.61 38.65 -11.05
C PRO A 2 4.39 39.59 -11.11
N ASP A 3 4.44 40.64 -11.93
CA ASP A 3 3.35 41.62 -12.05
C ASP A 3 2.15 41.11 -12.88
N HIS A 4 2.38 40.07 -13.68
CA HIS A 4 1.36 39.31 -14.39
C HIS A 4 1.63 37.82 -14.28
N LEU A 5 0.58 37.04 -14.04
CA LEU A 5 0.61 35.58 -14.13
C LEU A 5 0.04 35.15 -15.50
N PRO A 6 0.44 33.98 -16.03
CA PRO A 6 -0.26 33.39 -17.17
C PRO A 6 -1.70 33.06 -16.77
N SER A 7 -2.59 32.92 -17.77
CA SER A 7 -3.97 32.47 -17.55
C SER A 7 -4.02 31.18 -16.73
N GLU A 8 -5.06 31.03 -15.91
CA GLU A 8 -5.23 29.85 -15.06
C GLU A 8 -5.12 28.57 -15.89
N PRO A 9 -4.25 27.63 -15.50
CA PRO A 9 -4.14 26.36 -16.20
C PRO A 9 -5.39 25.51 -15.92
N GLN A 10 -6.00 25.00 -16.99
CA GLN A 10 -7.16 24.10 -16.89
C GLN A 10 -6.82 22.77 -16.18
N GLU A 11 -5.55 22.35 -16.27
CA GLU A 11 -5.00 21.13 -15.68
C GLU A 11 -3.87 21.44 -14.68
N GLY A 12 -3.55 20.50 -13.80
CA GLY A 12 -2.50 20.67 -12.80
C GLY A 12 -2.97 21.22 -11.45
N ASN A 13 -2.02 21.64 -10.62
CA ASN A 13 -2.22 21.86 -9.18
C ASN A 13 -2.31 23.33 -8.75
N ILE A 14 -2.44 24.25 -9.69
CA ILE A 14 -2.52 25.69 -9.44
C ILE A 14 -3.96 26.15 -9.68
N GLU A 15 -4.51 26.92 -8.75
CA GLU A 15 -5.89 27.43 -8.82
C GLU A 15 -5.92 28.94 -8.53
N TYR A 16 -6.61 29.70 -9.37
CA TYR A 16 -6.78 31.15 -9.17
C TYR A 16 -8.17 31.47 -8.64
N LYS A 17 -8.25 32.33 -7.63
CA LYS A 17 -9.52 32.82 -7.12
C LYS A 17 -9.44 34.29 -6.74
N LEU A 18 -10.29 35.09 -7.37
CA LEU A 18 -10.41 36.50 -7.02
C LEU A 18 -10.86 36.69 -5.56
N LYS A 19 -11.93 35.98 -5.14
CA LYS A 19 -12.47 36.07 -3.76
C LYS A 19 -13.23 34.83 -3.33
N LEU A 20 -13.12 34.47 -2.04
CA LEU A 20 -13.76 33.31 -1.42
C LEU A 20 -14.60 33.72 -0.19
N ILE A 21 -15.45 34.73 -0.33
CA ILE A 21 -16.23 35.29 0.78
C ILE A 21 -17.61 34.61 0.84
N ASN A 22 -17.99 34.11 2.02
CA ASN A 22 -19.30 33.53 2.36
C ASN A 22 -19.96 32.71 1.24
N PRO A 23 -19.34 31.60 0.78
CA PRO A 23 -20.00 30.71 -0.17
C PRO A 23 -21.25 30.08 0.45
N ASN A 24 -22.32 29.92 -0.34
CA ASN A 24 -23.46 29.10 0.06
C ASN A 24 -23.03 27.62 0.17
N HIS A 25 -23.89 26.78 0.76
CA HIS A 25 -23.54 25.38 1.04
C HIS A 25 -23.18 24.58 -0.22
N GLU A 26 -23.89 24.78 -1.33
CA GLU A 26 -23.61 24.09 -2.60
C GLU A 26 -22.30 24.55 -3.25
N ARG A 27 -22.05 25.86 -3.26
CA ARG A 27 -20.81 26.46 -3.75
C ARG A 27 -19.62 26.01 -2.91
N PHE A 28 -19.79 25.95 -1.59
CA PHE A 28 -18.75 25.46 -0.69
C PHE A 28 -18.39 24.00 -1.00
N LYS A 29 -19.37 23.12 -1.19
CA LYS A 29 -19.13 21.73 -1.64
C LYS A 29 -18.36 21.68 -2.96
N ARG A 30 -18.76 22.48 -3.95
CA ARG A 30 -18.06 22.54 -5.25
C ARG A 30 -16.61 22.99 -5.11
N LEU A 31 -16.36 24.02 -4.27
CA LEU A 31 -15.01 24.50 -3.98
C LEU A 31 -14.14 23.42 -3.32
N VAL A 32 -14.71 22.65 -2.38
CA VAL A 32 -14.01 21.54 -1.72
C VAL A 32 -13.69 20.42 -2.70
N SER A 33 -14.63 20.02 -3.56
CA SER A 33 -14.36 19.02 -4.61
C SER A 33 -13.29 19.48 -5.60
N GLN A 34 -13.27 20.77 -5.94
CA GLN A 34 -12.24 21.37 -6.78
C GLN A 34 -10.86 21.31 -6.11
N MET A 35 -10.77 21.69 -4.83
CA MET A 35 -9.52 21.58 -4.06
C MET A 35 -9.02 20.14 -3.99
N GLN A 36 -9.91 19.18 -3.78
CA GLN A 36 -9.56 17.76 -3.80
C GLN A 36 -9.02 17.31 -5.16
N TRP A 37 -9.53 17.87 -6.25
CA TRP A 37 -9.01 17.57 -7.60
C TRP A 37 -7.62 18.18 -7.80
N ARG A 38 -7.41 19.47 -7.50
CA ARG A 38 -6.08 20.12 -7.61
C ARG A 38 -5.02 19.44 -6.76
N LEU A 39 -5.37 19.02 -5.54
CA LEU A 39 -4.46 18.24 -4.68
C LEU A 39 -4.08 16.89 -5.29
N ARG A 40 -4.99 16.21 -6.02
CA ARG A 40 -4.66 14.95 -6.69
C ARG A 40 -3.73 15.16 -7.87
N GLU A 41 -3.99 16.18 -8.69
CA GLU A 41 -3.13 16.54 -9.82
C GLU A 41 -1.71 16.91 -9.36
N GLY A 42 -1.58 17.51 -8.18
CA GLY A 42 -0.29 17.90 -7.59
C GLY A 42 0.28 16.94 -6.55
N LEU A 43 -0.12 15.65 -6.56
CA LEU A 43 0.42 14.62 -5.66
C LEU A 43 0.39 14.99 -4.16
N GLY A 44 -0.70 15.63 -3.72
CA GLY A 44 -0.89 16.08 -2.33
C GLY A 44 -0.60 17.56 -2.09
N GLU A 45 -0.15 18.29 -3.11
CA GLU A 45 0.14 19.73 -3.03
C GLU A 45 -0.68 20.53 -4.04
N ALA A 46 -1.25 21.65 -3.62
CA ALA A 46 -1.93 22.59 -4.49
C ALA A 46 -1.55 24.02 -4.12
N ILE A 47 -1.40 24.88 -5.13
CA ILE A 47 -1.11 26.31 -4.96
C ILE A 47 -2.37 27.10 -5.28
N TYR A 48 -2.79 27.95 -4.35
CA TYR A 48 -3.93 28.84 -4.48
C TYR A 48 -3.47 30.29 -4.54
N GLU A 49 -3.83 30.96 -5.62
CA GLU A 49 -3.58 32.39 -5.80
C GLU A 49 -4.85 33.18 -5.49
N ILE A 50 -4.84 33.89 -4.35
CA ILE A 50 -5.99 34.63 -3.84
C ILE A 50 -5.86 36.12 -4.19
N GLY A 51 -6.89 36.68 -4.81
CA GLY A 51 -6.89 38.06 -5.33
C GLY A 51 -6.45 38.15 -6.80
N VAL A 52 -6.46 37.02 -7.50
CA VAL A 52 -6.08 36.88 -8.92
C VAL A 52 -7.30 36.42 -9.72
N GLU A 53 -7.54 37.02 -10.88
CA GLU A 53 -8.54 36.55 -11.83
C GLU A 53 -8.03 35.37 -12.66
N ASP A 54 -8.95 34.57 -13.22
CA ASP A 54 -8.65 33.44 -14.12
C ASP A 54 -7.79 33.86 -15.34
N SER A 55 -7.79 35.14 -15.70
CA SER A 55 -6.93 35.75 -16.73
C SER A 55 -5.46 35.88 -16.33
N GLY A 56 -5.13 35.70 -15.05
CA GLY A 56 -3.82 35.97 -14.46
C GLY A 56 -3.61 37.43 -14.02
N LEU A 57 -4.65 38.27 -14.10
CA LEU A 57 -4.60 39.66 -13.65
C LEU A 57 -4.66 39.73 -12.12
N LEU A 58 -3.71 40.46 -11.53
CA LEU A 58 -3.63 40.67 -10.10
C LEU A 58 -4.44 41.92 -9.68
N LEU A 59 -5.69 41.73 -9.24
CA LEU A 59 -6.55 42.83 -8.77
C LEU A 59 -6.35 43.17 -7.28
N GLY A 60 -5.98 42.15 -6.50
CA GLY A 60 -5.84 42.23 -5.04
C GLY A 60 -7.16 42.41 -4.30
N LEU A 61 -7.13 42.06 -3.02
CA LEU A 61 -8.24 42.18 -2.07
C LEU A 61 -7.90 43.16 -0.96
N THR A 62 -8.92 43.79 -0.38
CA THR A 62 -8.71 44.54 0.88
C THR A 62 -8.29 43.59 2.01
N PRO A 63 -7.69 44.08 3.11
CA PRO A 63 -7.24 43.23 4.21
C PRO A 63 -8.37 42.41 4.82
N GLU A 64 -9.57 43.00 4.91
CA GLU A 64 -10.78 42.34 5.42
C GLU A 64 -11.23 41.21 4.47
N GLU A 65 -11.35 41.49 3.17
CA GLU A 65 -11.75 40.50 2.16
C GLU A 65 -10.75 39.34 2.04
N LEU A 66 -9.45 39.65 2.16
CA LEU A 66 -8.41 38.64 2.18
C LEU A 66 -8.55 37.76 3.42
N SER A 67 -8.74 38.34 4.60
CA SER A 67 -8.92 37.57 5.84
C SER A 67 -10.12 36.62 5.78
N LEU A 68 -11.25 37.06 5.22
CA LEU A 68 -12.44 36.24 5.03
C LEU A 68 -12.21 35.13 4.00
N SER A 69 -11.52 35.44 2.89
CA SER A 69 -11.19 34.44 1.86
C SER A 69 -10.24 33.37 2.40
N MET A 70 -9.26 33.76 3.20
CA MET A 70 -8.34 32.85 3.89
C MET A 70 -9.07 31.98 4.93
N ALA A 71 -10.05 32.54 5.65
CA ALA A 71 -10.88 31.76 6.57
C ALA A 71 -11.69 30.68 5.83
N THR A 72 -12.30 31.01 4.70
CA THR A 72 -13.01 30.03 3.85
C THR A 72 -12.05 28.96 3.32
N LEU A 73 -10.89 29.35 2.80
CA LEU A 73 -9.89 28.42 2.28
C LEU A 73 -9.40 27.46 3.38
N LYS A 74 -9.23 27.96 4.61
CA LYS A 74 -8.89 27.15 5.80
C LYS A 74 -10.00 26.18 6.18
N LEU A 75 -11.27 26.56 6.06
CA LEU A 75 -12.40 25.66 6.28
C LEU A 75 -12.45 24.54 5.23
N MET A 76 -12.21 24.88 3.96
CA MET A 76 -12.11 23.90 2.87
C MET A 76 -10.98 22.91 3.11
N ALA A 77 -9.78 23.40 3.44
CA ALA A 77 -8.62 22.57 3.73
C ALA A 77 -8.89 21.63 4.92
N ARG A 78 -9.49 22.14 6.00
CA ARG A 78 -9.88 21.34 7.17
C ARG A 78 -10.84 20.20 6.81
N GLN A 79 -11.81 20.43 5.92
CA GLN A 79 -12.74 19.38 5.49
C GLN A 79 -12.03 18.24 4.73
N LEU A 80 -10.89 18.53 4.10
CA LEU A 80 -10.09 17.55 3.36
C LEU A 80 -8.93 16.96 4.17
N GLY A 81 -8.75 17.34 5.44
CA GLY A 81 -7.58 16.96 6.24
C GLY A 81 -6.27 17.65 5.81
N ALA A 82 -6.35 18.74 5.04
CA ALA A 82 -5.20 19.44 4.51
C ALA A 82 -4.74 20.60 5.43
N SER A 83 -3.46 20.92 5.33
CA SER A 83 -2.82 22.07 5.98
C SER A 83 -2.61 23.21 4.99
N LEU A 84 -2.52 24.43 5.49
CA LEU A 84 -2.47 25.65 4.68
C LEU A 84 -1.33 26.53 5.17
N THR A 85 -0.44 26.92 4.25
CA THR A 85 0.74 27.75 4.51
C THR A 85 0.76 28.90 3.52
N VAL A 86 0.83 30.14 4.01
CA VAL A 86 1.00 31.30 3.12
C VAL A 86 2.46 31.33 2.68
N ILE A 87 2.71 31.17 1.38
CA ILE A 87 4.06 31.24 0.81
C ILE A 87 4.46 32.71 0.69
N ARG A 88 3.55 33.54 0.18
CA ARG A 88 3.85 34.93 -0.14
C ARG A 88 2.61 35.80 -0.07
N GLU A 89 2.80 37.04 0.38
CA GLU A 89 1.84 38.12 0.21
C GLU A 89 2.49 39.26 -0.57
N LYS A 90 1.71 39.91 -1.45
CA LYS A 90 2.15 41.05 -2.24
C LYS A 90 1.09 42.15 -2.18
N ASN A 91 1.52 43.37 -1.88
CA ASN A 91 0.66 44.55 -1.98
C ASN A 91 0.61 45.03 -3.43
N ILE A 92 -0.55 45.46 -3.91
CA ILE A 92 -0.79 45.87 -5.29
C ILE A 92 -1.28 47.31 -5.36
N GLY A 93 -0.55 48.13 -6.12
CA GLY A 93 -0.85 49.54 -6.33
C GLY A 93 -0.56 50.43 -5.12
N GLU A 94 -1.04 51.68 -5.18
CA GLU A 94 -0.98 52.64 -4.07
C GLU A 94 -2.08 52.42 -3.01
N GLY A 95 -2.99 51.47 -3.24
CA GLY A 95 -4.02 51.07 -2.27
C GLY A 95 -3.56 49.93 -1.37
N ASP A 96 -4.19 49.77 -0.20
CA ASP A 96 -3.93 48.68 0.75
C ASP A 96 -4.52 47.33 0.29
N ARG A 97 -4.33 47.00 -0.99
CA ARG A 97 -4.81 45.75 -1.59
C ARG A 97 -3.70 44.71 -1.63
N LYS A 98 -4.06 43.47 -1.33
CA LYS A 98 -3.13 42.36 -1.16
C LYS A 98 -3.53 41.16 -2.00
N VAL A 99 -2.52 40.47 -2.54
CA VAL A 99 -2.63 39.15 -3.15
C VAL A 99 -1.83 38.17 -2.30
N ALA A 100 -2.35 36.96 -2.13
CA ALA A 100 -1.70 35.92 -1.35
C ALA A 100 -1.53 34.65 -2.20
N GLU A 101 -0.31 34.13 -2.19
CA GLU A 101 0.07 32.83 -2.73
C GLU A 101 0.07 31.84 -1.57
N VAL A 102 -0.79 30.84 -1.66
CA VAL A 102 -1.08 29.92 -0.56
C VAL A 102 -0.81 28.48 -0.98
N LEU A 103 0.08 27.82 -0.27
CA LEU A 103 0.28 26.38 -0.39
C LEU A 103 -0.76 25.65 0.45
N VAL A 104 -1.54 24.81 -0.21
CA VAL A 104 -2.39 23.81 0.44
C VAL A 104 -1.68 22.47 0.31
N ARG A 105 -1.23 21.93 1.44
CA ARG A 105 -0.58 20.62 1.48
C ARG A 105 -1.49 19.67 2.22
N LYS A 106 -2.01 18.69 1.51
CA LYS A 106 -2.55 17.49 2.13
C LYS A 106 -1.37 16.56 2.32
N VAL A 107 -0.89 16.47 3.55
CA VAL A 107 -0.12 15.27 3.93
C VAL A 107 -1.12 14.14 3.71
N PRO A 108 -0.80 13.15 2.86
CA PRO A 108 -1.71 12.03 2.70
C PRO A 108 -2.08 11.52 4.10
N ASP A 109 -3.37 11.19 4.30
CA ASP A 109 -3.82 10.54 5.54
C ASP A 109 -3.18 9.15 5.72
N ASP A 110 -2.26 8.78 4.81
CA ASP A 110 -1.08 8.00 5.11
C ASP A 110 -0.37 8.62 6.33
N GLN A 111 -0.90 8.32 7.52
CA GLN A 111 -0.05 7.80 8.58
C GLN A 111 1.08 7.05 7.89
N TYR A 112 2.32 7.31 8.29
CA TYR A 112 3.49 6.53 7.91
C TYR A 112 3.29 5.07 8.33
N SER A 113 2.31 4.39 7.75
CA SER A 113 2.10 2.99 7.85
C SER A 113 3.28 2.45 7.08
N ILE A 114 4.17 1.83 7.84
CA ILE A 114 5.35 1.21 7.26
C ILE A 114 4.81 0.14 6.32
N GLU A 115 4.86 0.43 5.02
CA GLU A 115 4.39 -0.49 4.00
C GLU A 115 5.45 -1.56 3.80
N LEU A 116 5.10 -2.80 4.10
CA LEU A 116 5.96 -3.94 3.95
C LEU A 116 5.49 -4.81 2.80
N ARG A 117 6.29 -4.93 1.75
CA ARG A 117 5.98 -5.79 0.60
C ARG A 117 6.69 -7.12 0.74
N ILE A 118 5.94 -8.22 0.79
CA ILE A 118 6.45 -9.58 0.91
C ILE A 118 6.04 -10.37 -0.32
N ALA A 119 7.00 -10.82 -1.11
CA ALA A 119 6.73 -11.71 -2.23
C ALA A 119 6.65 -13.17 -1.78
N VAL A 120 5.58 -13.87 -2.15
CA VAL A 120 5.34 -15.26 -1.76
C VAL A 120 5.73 -16.18 -2.90
N LEU A 121 6.77 -16.96 -2.68
CA LEU A 121 7.34 -17.93 -3.61
C LEU A 121 7.15 -19.36 -3.12
N GLY A 122 7.27 -20.32 -4.03
CA GLY A 122 7.19 -21.75 -3.74
C GLY A 122 6.50 -22.53 -4.84
N SER A 123 6.73 -23.83 -4.88
CA SER A 123 6.22 -24.74 -5.90
C SER A 123 4.69 -24.79 -5.96
N SER A 124 4.17 -25.47 -6.97
CA SER A 124 2.74 -25.73 -7.06
C SER A 124 2.30 -26.63 -5.90
N ASP A 125 1.06 -26.45 -5.43
CA ASP A 125 0.46 -27.26 -4.37
C ASP A 125 1.12 -27.23 -2.98
N VAL A 126 2.13 -26.40 -2.74
CA VAL A 126 2.69 -26.20 -1.38
C VAL A 126 1.75 -25.43 -0.43
N GLY A 127 0.69 -24.82 -0.97
CA GLY A 127 -0.33 -24.12 -0.18
C GLY A 127 -0.13 -22.62 -0.02
N LYS A 128 0.60 -21.94 -0.93
CA LYS A 128 0.80 -20.47 -0.91
C LYS A 128 -0.50 -19.68 -0.84
N SER A 129 -1.38 -19.86 -1.83
CA SER A 129 -2.65 -19.14 -1.90
C SER A 129 -3.62 -19.60 -0.81
N THR A 130 -3.50 -20.84 -0.32
CA THR A 130 -4.23 -21.30 0.87
C THR A 130 -3.78 -20.55 2.12
N LEU A 131 -2.47 -20.48 2.38
CA LEU A 131 -1.89 -19.76 3.51
C LEU A 131 -2.30 -18.28 3.48
N LEU A 132 -2.22 -17.64 2.31
CA LEU A 132 -2.65 -16.26 2.15
C LEU A 132 -4.15 -16.07 2.38
N GLY A 133 -4.98 -16.99 1.89
CA GLY A 133 -6.43 -16.94 2.12
C GLY A 133 -6.81 -17.12 3.59
N VAL A 134 -6.09 -17.97 4.32
CA VAL A 134 -6.28 -18.15 5.77
C VAL A 134 -5.82 -16.91 6.53
N LEU A 135 -4.63 -16.38 6.20
CA LEU A 135 -4.08 -15.19 6.86
C LEU A 135 -4.99 -13.98 6.68
N THR A 136 -5.49 -13.74 5.47
CA THR A 136 -6.31 -12.56 5.20
C THR A 136 -7.71 -12.68 5.79
N ARG A 137 -8.37 -13.85 5.68
CA ARG A 137 -9.78 -13.99 6.10
C ARG A 137 -9.98 -14.60 7.48
N GLY A 138 -8.93 -15.08 8.13
CA GLY A 138 -9.01 -15.80 9.41
C GLY A 138 -9.82 -17.10 9.34
N GLN A 139 -10.11 -17.63 8.14
CA GLN A 139 -10.86 -18.87 7.95
C GLN A 139 -9.92 -19.99 7.53
N LEU A 140 -9.92 -21.08 8.30
CA LEU A 140 -9.14 -22.28 7.97
C LEU A 140 -9.62 -22.93 6.68
N ASP A 141 -8.68 -23.48 5.90
CA ASP A 141 -9.01 -24.20 4.68
C ASP A 141 -9.58 -25.59 5.01
N ASN A 142 -10.69 -25.94 4.39
CA ASN A 142 -11.35 -27.24 4.59
C ASN A 142 -10.70 -28.38 3.78
N GLY A 143 -9.46 -28.18 3.30
CA GLY A 143 -8.75 -29.11 2.41
C GLY A 143 -9.31 -29.19 0.98
N ARG A 144 -10.44 -28.53 0.69
CA ARG A 144 -11.03 -28.44 -0.67
C ARG A 144 -10.71 -27.13 -1.37
N GLY A 145 -9.88 -26.27 -0.77
CA GLY A 145 -9.47 -24.99 -1.35
C GLY A 145 -10.48 -23.87 -1.17
N CYS A 146 -11.33 -23.93 -0.14
CA CYS A 146 -12.24 -22.83 0.18
C CYS A 146 -11.47 -21.52 0.44
N ALA A 147 -10.32 -21.61 1.14
CA ALA A 147 -9.47 -20.45 1.38
C ALA A 147 -8.84 -19.91 0.09
N ARG A 148 -8.39 -20.79 -0.82
CA ARG A 148 -7.69 -20.38 -2.06
C ARG A 148 -8.63 -19.79 -3.12
N LEU A 149 -9.90 -20.22 -3.15
CA LEU A 149 -10.91 -19.66 -4.07
C LEU A 149 -11.13 -18.15 -3.85
N ASN A 150 -10.90 -17.67 -2.64
CA ASN A 150 -11.01 -16.26 -2.28
C ASN A 150 -9.86 -15.40 -2.82
N VAL A 151 -8.77 -16.04 -3.24
CA VAL A 151 -7.56 -15.38 -3.75
C VAL A 151 -7.53 -15.36 -5.29
N PHE A 152 -8.17 -16.34 -5.94
CA PHE A 152 -8.20 -16.46 -7.39
C PHE A 152 -8.92 -15.28 -8.07
N ARG A 153 -8.29 -14.76 -9.13
CA ARG A 153 -8.75 -13.60 -9.91
C ARG A 153 -9.37 -13.99 -11.24
N HIS A 154 -8.97 -15.14 -11.78
CA HIS A 154 -9.38 -15.56 -13.11
C HIS A 154 -10.17 -16.87 -13.12
N ARG A 155 -11.12 -16.99 -14.06
CA ARG A 155 -11.93 -18.22 -14.25
C ARG A 155 -11.08 -19.47 -14.47
N HIS A 156 -9.94 -19.35 -15.16
CA HIS A 156 -9.04 -20.48 -15.40
C HIS A 156 -8.27 -20.91 -14.14
N GLU A 157 -8.05 -20.03 -13.16
CA GLU A 157 -7.49 -20.41 -11.85
C GLU A 157 -8.50 -21.22 -11.05
N VAL A 158 -9.78 -20.81 -11.08
CA VAL A 158 -10.89 -21.55 -10.45
C VAL A 158 -11.04 -22.95 -11.06
N TYR A 159 -10.97 -23.07 -12.39
CA TYR A 159 -11.11 -24.37 -13.06
C TYR A 159 -9.90 -25.27 -12.86
N SER A 160 -8.68 -24.73 -12.94
CA SER A 160 -7.45 -25.51 -12.82
C SER A 160 -7.01 -25.77 -11.37
N GLY A 161 -7.52 -25.00 -10.41
CA GLY A 161 -7.08 -25.02 -9.02
C GLY A 161 -5.68 -24.45 -8.79
N LYS A 162 -5.09 -23.79 -9.80
CA LYS A 162 -3.71 -23.26 -9.80
C LYS A 162 -3.68 -21.75 -10.01
N THR A 163 -2.79 -21.07 -9.30
CA THR A 163 -2.51 -19.64 -9.46
C THR A 163 -1.66 -19.41 -10.70
N SER A 164 -2.16 -18.57 -11.61
CA SER A 164 -1.50 -18.21 -12.89
C SER A 164 -1.19 -16.71 -12.99
N SER A 165 -1.74 -15.89 -12.10
CA SER A 165 -1.60 -14.45 -12.09
C SER A 165 -0.96 -13.92 -10.81
N ILE A 166 -0.38 -12.72 -10.89
CA ILE A 166 0.14 -12.02 -9.72
C ILE A 166 -1.05 -11.44 -8.95
N SER A 167 -1.17 -11.81 -7.68
CA SER A 167 -2.18 -11.26 -6.79
C SER A 167 -1.55 -10.50 -5.62
N ILE A 168 -2.16 -9.39 -5.21
CA ILE A 168 -1.73 -8.63 -4.03
C ILE A 168 -2.84 -8.75 -3.01
N GLN A 169 -2.46 -9.09 -1.79
CA GLN A 169 -3.32 -9.19 -0.62
C GLN A 169 -2.76 -8.26 0.46
N THR A 170 -3.60 -7.37 0.99
CA THR A 170 -3.22 -6.30 1.90
C THR A 170 -3.71 -6.58 3.31
N MET A 171 -2.81 -6.53 4.28
CA MET A 171 -3.12 -6.74 5.69
C MET A 171 -2.70 -5.51 6.52
N GLY A 172 -3.65 -4.93 7.23
CA GLY A 172 -3.47 -3.80 8.12
C GLY A 172 -3.24 -4.25 9.57
N PHE A 173 -2.29 -3.59 10.25
CA PHE A 173 -2.00 -3.80 11.67
C PHE A 173 -2.15 -2.52 12.47
N ASP A 174 -2.83 -2.60 13.61
CA ASP A 174 -2.94 -1.52 14.57
C ASP A 174 -1.59 -1.26 15.31
N SER A 175 -1.54 -0.21 16.12
CA SER A 175 -0.33 0.14 16.90
C SER A 175 0.04 -0.88 17.98
N HIS A 176 -0.88 -1.78 18.32
CA HIS A 176 -0.71 -2.87 19.29
C HIS A 176 -0.29 -4.18 18.60
N GLY A 177 -0.20 -4.21 17.26
CA GLY A 177 0.16 -5.38 16.47
C GLY A 177 -1.00 -6.35 16.22
N ASN A 178 -2.24 -5.97 16.49
CA ASN A 178 -3.42 -6.75 16.11
C ASN A 178 -3.79 -6.47 14.64
N VAL A 179 -4.38 -7.47 14.00
CA VAL A 179 -4.93 -7.31 12.65
C VAL A 179 -6.17 -6.42 12.74
N VAL A 180 -6.25 -5.40 11.89
CA VAL A 180 -7.44 -4.56 11.78
C VAL A 180 -8.54 -5.40 11.10
N ASP A 181 -9.66 -5.56 11.81
CA ASP A 181 -10.84 -6.26 11.29
C ASP A 181 -11.35 -5.52 10.04
N GLY A 182 -11.36 -6.21 8.90
CA GLY A 182 -11.58 -5.62 7.58
C GLY A 182 -10.51 -5.99 6.54
N THR A 183 -9.47 -6.71 6.96
CA THR A 183 -8.41 -7.17 6.06
C THR A 183 -8.92 -8.13 4.98
N CYS A 184 -9.01 -7.57 3.77
CA CYS A 184 -9.24 -8.21 2.48
C CYS A 184 -10.53 -9.04 2.31
N THR A 185 -11.47 -8.45 1.59
CA THR A 185 -11.46 -8.71 0.15
C THR A 185 -12.02 -7.55 -0.65
N ARG A 186 -11.54 -7.45 -1.89
CA ARG A 186 -12.24 -6.81 -2.99
C ARG A 186 -13.74 -7.16 -2.98
N SER A 187 -14.53 -6.34 -2.31
CA SER A 187 -15.73 -5.77 -2.90
C SER A 187 -15.23 -4.50 -3.60
N ARG A 188 -15.46 -4.40 -4.90
CA ARG A 188 -14.78 -3.47 -5.81
C ARG A 188 -14.91 -1.96 -5.50
N ASP A 189 -15.52 -1.55 -4.40
CA ASP A 189 -15.88 -0.14 -4.17
C ASP A 189 -15.76 0.36 -2.72
N TYR A 190 -15.36 -0.46 -1.75
CA TYR A 190 -15.24 -0.05 -0.34
C TYR A 190 -14.05 -0.78 0.33
N ASP A 191 -13.33 -0.06 1.21
CA ASP A 191 -12.45 -0.58 2.28
C ASP A 191 -10.90 -0.54 2.15
N ASP A 192 -10.29 -0.33 0.97
CA ASP A 192 -8.81 -0.14 0.94
C ASP A 192 -8.40 1.15 1.69
N VAL A 193 -9.22 2.20 1.61
CA VAL A 193 -9.03 3.46 2.35
C VAL A 193 -9.25 3.27 3.85
N ASP A 194 -10.18 2.39 4.25
CA ASP A 194 -10.52 2.15 5.65
C ASP A 194 -9.45 1.32 6.35
N ILE A 195 -8.88 0.31 5.68
CA ILE A 195 -7.73 -0.43 6.21
C ILE A 195 -6.54 0.51 6.36
N CYS A 196 -6.22 1.32 5.34
CA CYS A 196 -5.08 2.24 5.40
C CYS A 196 -5.23 3.30 6.51
N SER A 197 -6.43 3.83 6.72
CA SER A 197 -6.69 4.87 7.73
C SER A 197 -6.66 4.36 9.18
N GLN A 198 -7.02 3.10 9.40
CA GLN A 198 -7.05 2.47 10.72
C GLN A 198 -5.76 1.72 11.07
N SER A 199 -4.86 1.53 10.09
CA SER A 199 -3.64 0.74 10.25
C SER A 199 -2.40 1.59 10.48
N SER A 200 -1.67 1.27 11.54
CA SER A 200 -0.35 1.84 11.81
C SER A 200 0.78 1.20 10.99
N LYS A 201 0.54 0.02 10.42
CA LYS A 201 1.46 -0.70 9.50
C LYS A 201 0.64 -1.50 8.50
N ILE A 202 1.14 -1.57 7.26
CA ILE A 202 0.47 -2.31 6.19
C ILE A 202 1.45 -3.34 5.64
N VAL A 203 0.99 -4.58 5.48
CA VAL A 203 1.75 -5.66 4.88
C VAL A 203 1.05 -6.10 3.60
N ASN A 204 1.74 -5.94 2.48
CA ASN A 204 1.30 -6.33 1.16
C ASN A 204 1.96 -7.65 0.77
N PHE A 205 1.17 -8.72 0.73
CA PHE A 205 1.60 -10.03 0.24
C PHE A 205 1.38 -10.12 -1.26
N ILE A 206 2.44 -10.38 -2.00
CA ILE A 206 2.41 -10.55 -3.45
C ILE A 206 2.43 -12.07 -3.72
N ASP A 207 1.27 -12.64 -4.02
CA ASP A 207 1.12 -14.04 -4.43
C ASP A 207 1.67 -14.22 -5.86
N LEU A 208 2.72 -15.03 -5.98
CA LEU A 208 3.37 -15.33 -7.26
C LEU A 208 3.07 -16.77 -7.67
N ALA A 209 3.02 -17.00 -8.98
CA ALA A 209 2.69 -18.30 -9.54
C ALA A 209 3.77 -19.33 -9.21
N GLY A 210 3.33 -20.55 -8.86
CA GLY A 210 4.23 -21.64 -8.45
C GLY A 210 4.52 -22.69 -9.52
N ASP A 211 4.01 -22.52 -10.73
CA ASP A 211 4.20 -23.45 -11.85
C ASP A 211 5.27 -22.87 -12.79
N GLN A 212 6.20 -23.71 -13.26
CA GLN A 212 7.33 -23.29 -14.08
C GLN A 212 6.91 -22.52 -15.33
N ARG A 213 5.72 -22.81 -15.86
CA ARG A 213 5.14 -22.10 -17.02
C ARG A 213 4.96 -20.60 -16.79
N TYR A 214 4.90 -20.16 -15.54
CA TYR A 214 4.67 -18.76 -15.16
C TYR A 214 5.90 -18.12 -14.50
N ILE A 215 7.09 -18.72 -14.64
CA ILE A 215 8.32 -18.18 -14.03
C ILE A 215 8.64 -16.75 -14.49
N HIS A 216 8.35 -16.41 -15.75
CA HIS A 216 8.49 -15.04 -16.26
C HIS A 216 7.57 -14.05 -15.56
N THR A 217 6.34 -14.48 -15.25
CA THR A 217 5.38 -13.69 -14.47
C THR A 217 5.90 -13.50 -13.05
N THR A 218 6.48 -14.54 -12.43
CA THR A 218 7.10 -14.47 -11.10
C THR A 218 8.30 -13.53 -11.08
N ALA A 219 9.19 -13.60 -12.06
CA ALA A 219 10.33 -12.69 -12.19
C ALA A 219 9.88 -11.23 -12.40
N PHE A 220 8.88 -11.01 -13.27
CA PHE A 220 8.26 -9.69 -13.43
C PHE A 220 7.63 -9.20 -12.12
N GLY A 221 7.02 -10.10 -11.33
CA GLY A 221 6.46 -9.77 -10.03
C GLY A 221 7.52 -9.32 -9.02
N LEU A 222 8.65 -10.01 -8.96
CA LEU A 222 9.77 -9.66 -8.09
C LEU A 222 10.43 -8.33 -8.51
N SER A 223 10.69 -8.12 -9.80
CA SER A 223 11.34 -6.89 -10.26
C SER A 223 10.38 -5.69 -10.32
N GLY A 224 9.13 -5.91 -10.72
CA GLY A 224 8.14 -4.85 -10.94
C GLY A 224 7.51 -4.31 -9.66
N TYR A 225 7.24 -5.18 -8.67
CA TYR A 225 6.64 -4.75 -7.39
C TYR A 225 7.68 -4.44 -6.30
N CYS A 226 8.97 -4.71 -6.54
CA CYS A 226 10.09 -4.40 -5.66
C CYS A 226 9.82 -4.77 -4.18
N PRO A 227 9.65 -6.07 -3.88
CA PRO A 227 9.35 -6.52 -2.52
C PRO A 227 10.54 -6.27 -1.59
N HIS A 228 10.24 -6.03 -0.30
CA HIS A 228 11.24 -5.87 0.75
C HIS A 228 11.73 -7.22 1.29
N TYR A 229 10.87 -8.25 1.25
CA TYR A 229 11.18 -9.60 1.69
C TYR A 229 10.63 -10.63 0.71
N VAL A 230 11.27 -11.80 0.69
CA VAL A 230 10.75 -12.97 -0.02
C VAL A 230 10.38 -14.04 1.00
N MET A 231 9.15 -14.53 0.95
CA MET A 231 8.64 -15.66 1.72
C MET A 231 8.61 -16.89 0.83
N LEU A 232 9.49 -17.85 1.09
CA LEU A 232 9.50 -19.14 0.39
C LEU A 232 8.72 -20.18 1.20
N VAL A 233 7.63 -20.67 0.60
CA VAL A 233 6.72 -21.66 1.19
C VAL A 233 7.07 -23.04 0.66
N VAL A 234 7.38 -23.97 1.55
CA VAL A 234 7.76 -25.36 1.23
C VAL A 234 6.89 -26.33 2.01
N SER A 235 6.45 -27.40 1.35
CA SER A 235 5.65 -28.45 1.98
C SER A 235 6.55 -29.43 2.73
N ALA A 236 6.29 -29.68 4.02
CA ALA A 236 6.95 -30.72 4.81
C ALA A 236 6.70 -32.13 4.25
N PHE A 237 5.55 -32.33 3.60
CA PHE A 237 5.17 -33.61 3.01
C PHE A 237 5.92 -33.90 1.70
N CYS A 238 6.12 -32.86 0.85
CA CYS A 238 6.75 -33.03 -0.46
C CYS A 238 8.27 -32.79 -0.44
N GLY A 239 8.76 -32.00 0.52
CA GLY A 239 10.15 -31.55 0.55
C GLY A 239 10.44 -30.44 -0.46
N LEU A 240 11.73 -30.19 -0.68
CA LEU A 240 12.21 -29.19 -1.64
C LEU A 240 12.07 -29.73 -3.08
N SER A 241 11.39 -28.99 -3.95
CA SER A 241 11.26 -29.33 -5.37
C SER A 241 12.26 -28.54 -6.25
N ALA A 242 12.50 -28.99 -7.48
CA ALA A 242 13.33 -28.25 -8.45
C ALA A 242 12.82 -26.81 -8.68
N MET A 243 11.50 -26.60 -8.61
CA MET A 243 10.91 -25.28 -8.72
C MET A 243 11.24 -24.39 -7.51
N ASP A 244 11.34 -24.95 -6.32
CA ASP A 244 11.74 -24.19 -5.13
C ASP A 244 13.21 -23.74 -5.23
N GLU A 245 14.07 -24.54 -5.86
CA GLU A 245 15.46 -24.16 -6.16
C GLU A 245 15.52 -23.03 -7.20
N GLU A 246 14.69 -23.08 -8.25
CA GLU A 246 14.57 -21.98 -9.21
C GLU A 246 14.10 -20.68 -8.51
N HIS A 247 13.05 -20.76 -7.68
CA HIS A 247 12.58 -19.61 -6.90
C HIS A 247 13.64 -19.07 -5.93
N LEU A 248 14.41 -19.95 -5.30
CA LEU A 248 15.53 -19.56 -4.44
C LEU A 248 16.63 -18.87 -5.24
N SER A 249 16.89 -19.31 -6.47
CA SER A 249 17.83 -18.65 -7.37
C SER A 249 17.38 -17.24 -7.76
N LEU A 250 16.08 -17.06 -8.03
CA LEU A 250 15.50 -15.74 -8.29
C LEU A 250 15.59 -14.82 -7.08
N ALA A 251 15.25 -15.32 -5.88
CA ALA A 251 15.37 -14.56 -4.64
C ALA A 251 16.81 -14.09 -4.37
N ARG A 252 17.81 -14.94 -4.68
CA ARG A 252 19.24 -14.58 -4.62
C ARG A 252 19.62 -13.51 -5.63
N ALA A 253 19.11 -13.60 -6.86
CA ALA A 253 19.42 -12.63 -7.91
C ALA A 253 18.92 -11.22 -7.58
N VAL A 254 17.82 -11.11 -6.81
CA VAL A 254 17.25 -9.82 -6.37
C VAL A 254 17.87 -9.33 -5.04
N ASP A 255 18.76 -10.11 -4.41
CA ASP A 255 19.44 -9.79 -3.13
C ASP A 255 18.47 -9.40 -1.99
N LEU A 256 17.35 -10.12 -1.88
CA LEU A 256 16.34 -9.86 -0.86
C LEU A 256 16.46 -10.81 0.35
N PRO A 257 16.14 -10.35 1.56
CA PRO A 257 16.09 -11.22 2.73
C PRO A 257 14.99 -12.28 2.59
N LEU A 258 15.33 -13.51 2.94
CA LEU A 258 14.46 -14.68 2.79
C LEU A 258 13.82 -15.08 4.12
N LEU A 259 12.50 -15.25 4.10
CA LEU A 259 11.65 -15.85 5.13
C LEU A 259 11.25 -17.25 4.66
N LEU A 260 11.34 -18.25 5.54
CA LEU A 260 11.02 -19.63 5.21
C LEU A 260 9.79 -20.09 5.99
N VAL A 261 8.81 -20.64 5.27
CA VAL A 261 7.59 -21.18 5.84
C VAL A 261 7.45 -22.63 5.42
N VAL A 262 7.34 -23.52 6.40
CA VAL A 262 7.11 -24.95 6.18
C VAL A 262 5.64 -25.26 6.45
N THR A 263 4.93 -25.71 5.42
CA THR A 263 3.49 -26.04 5.47
C THR A 263 3.25 -27.55 5.50
N LYS A 264 2.00 -27.98 5.73
CA LYS A 264 1.58 -29.39 5.72
C LYS A 264 2.35 -30.28 6.70
N THR A 265 2.72 -29.73 7.86
CA THR A 265 3.40 -30.46 8.94
C THR A 265 2.50 -31.51 9.59
N ASP A 266 1.19 -31.31 9.54
CA ASP A 266 0.14 -32.24 9.97
C ASP A 266 0.11 -33.54 9.13
N LEU A 267 0.46 -33.46 7.84
CA LEU A 267 0.50 -34.61 6.94
C LEU A 267 1.87 -35.29 6.88
N ALA A 268 2.92 -34.63 7.36
CA ALA A 268 4.29 -35.11 7.21
C ALA A 268 4.71 -36.00 8.38
N THR A 269 5.41 -37.09 8.09
CA THR A 269 6.07 -37.89 9.12
C THR A 269 7.27 -37.12 9.72
N PRO A 270 7.68 -37.40 10.98
CA PRO A 270 8.84 -36.75 11.58
C PRO A 270 10.12 -36.89 10.74
N GLN A 271 10.28 -38.02 10.05
CA GLN A 271 11.41 -38.26 9.15
C GLN A 271 11.38 -37.36 7.91
N GLN A 272 10.22 -37.18 7.27
CA GLN A 272 10.05 -36.27 6.13
C GLN A 272 10.31 -34.81 6.51
N LEU A 273 9.84 -34.40 7.69
CA LEU A 273 10.08 -33.05 8.21
C LEU A 273 11.59 -32.82 8.44
N MET A 274 12.27 -33.76 9.10
CA MET A 274 13.72 -33.66 9.33
C MET A 274 14.51 -33.61 8.02
N TYR A 275 14.14 -34.43 7.03
CA TYR A 275 14.74 -34.39 5.71
C TYR A 275 14.55 -33.04 5.03
N THR A 276 13.32 -32.51 5.03
CA THR A 276 13.00 -31.21 4.43
C THR A 276 13.79 -30.07 5.07
N LEU A 277 13.90 -30.06 6.40
CA LEU A 277 14.69 -29.06 7.14
C LEU A 277 16.19 -29.19 6.85
N ALA A 278 16.71 -30.41 6.71
CA ALA A 278 18.11 -30.64 6.34
C ALA A 278 18.42 -30.12 4.92
N SER A 279 17.54 -30.44 3.96
CA SER A 279 17.66 -29.97 2.57
C SER A 279 17.56 -28.44 2.48
N LEU A 280 16.63 -27.83 3.22
CA LEU A 280 16.52 -26.37 3.31
C LEU A 280 17.80 -25.74 3.89
N ARG A 281 18.33 -26.29 4.98
CA ARG A 281 19.58 -25.79 5.57
C ARG A 281 20.74 -25.86 4.58
N ALA A 282 20.87 -26.98 3.86
CA ALA A 282 21.89 -27.17 2.84
C ALA A 282 21.76 -26.16 1.70
N ALA A 283 20.54 -25.97 1.19
CA ALA A 283 20.26 -24.99 0.14
C ALA A 283 20.64 -23.57 0.58
N LEU A 284 20.38 -23.18 1.83
CA LEU A 284 20.66 -21.84 2.37
C LEU A 284 22.13 -21.59 2.73
N THR A 285 22.98 -22.60 2.78
CA THR A 285 24.42 -22.45 3.07
C THR A 285 25.24 -21.92 1.89
N ALA A 286 24.66 -21.87 0.68
CA ALA A 286 25.29 -21.20 -0.45
C ALA A 286 25.28 -19.64 -0.29
N PRO A 287 26.35 -18.92 -0.69
CA PRO A 287 26.51 -17.48 -0.46
C PRO A 287 25.69 -16.59 -1.43
N PRO A 288 25.42 -15.29 -1.10
CA PRO A 288 25.14 -14.71 0.21
C PRO A 288 23.63 -14.38 0.31
N LEU A 289 22.85 -15.19 1.01
CA LEU A 289 21.49 -14.80 1.43
C LEU A 289 21.56 -14.19 2.83
N LYS A 290 21.02 -12.98 3.02
CA LYS A 290 20.71 -12.48 4.37
C LYS A 290 19.60 -13.33 4.97
N LYS A 291 19.96 -14.20 5.92
CA LYS A 291 19.02 -15.12 6.58
C LYS A 291 18.24 -14.39 7.66
N LEU A 292 16.92 -14.46 7.56
CA LEU A 292 16.01 -14.33 8.70
C LEU A 292 15.33 -15.68 8.88
N CYS A 293 16.00 -16.60 9.59
CA CYS A 293 15.35 -17.84 10.00
C CYS A 293 14.29 -17.49 11.05
N ALA A 294 13.03 -17.76 10.74
CA ALA A 294 11.94 -17.77 11.71
C ALA A 294 12.05 -19.00 12.64
N CYS A 295 13.18 -19.14 13.32
CA CYS A 295 13.27 -19.82 14.61
C CYS A 295 13.67 -18.73 15.60
N ASP A 296 12.66 -17.92 15.95
CA ASP A 296 12.56 -17.08 17.14
C ASP A 296 13.88 -16.53 17.75
N ARG A 297 14.16 -15.22 17.57
CA ARG A 297 14.36 -14.29 18.70
C ARG A 297 14.65 -12.83 18.39
N ASP A 298 15.26 -12.43 17.27
CA ASP A 298 15.90 -11.08 17.25
C ASP A 298 15.71 -10.23 15.98
N SER A 299 14.52 -10.18 15.37
CA SER A 299 14.31 -9.23 14.24
C SER A 299 12.89 -8.69 14.14
N SER A 300 12.76 -7.39 14.42
CA SER A 300 11.52 -6.60 14.48
C SER A 300 10.46 -7.15 15.46
N PRO A 301 10.33 -6.57 16.68
CA PRO A 301 9.55 -7.15 17.78
C PRO A 301 8.02 -7.19 17.56
N LEU A 302 7.52 -6.83 16.38
CA LEU A 302 6.07 -6.74 16.10
C LEU A 302 5.63 -7.58 14.90
N LEU A 303 6.47 -7.75 13.86
CA LEU A 303 6.09 -8.49 12.65
C LEU A 303 6.10 -10.00 12.89
N MET A 304 7.15 -10.50 13.55
CA MET A 304 7.32 -11.93 13.81
C MET A 304 6.31 -12.45 14.83
N PRO A 305 5.98 -11.75 15.94
CA PRO A 305 4.91 -12.17 16.83
C PRO A 305 3.52 -12.08 16.20
N ALA A 306 3.27 -11.17 15.28
CA ALA A 306 1.96 -11.04 14.61
C ALA A 306 1.77 -12.11 13.52
N ILE A 307 2.78 -12.36 12.69
CA ILE A 307 2.80 -13.49 11.74
C ILE A 307 2.79 -14.82 12.51
N SER A 308 3.54 -14.91 13.62
CA SER A 308 3.51 -16.07 14.53
C SER A 308 2.12 -16.24 15.16
N LYS A 309 1.51 -15.20 15.73
CA LYS A 309 0.14 -15.25 16.27
C LYS A 309 -0.93 -15.54 15.23
N ALA A 310 -0.69 -15.27 13.95
CA ALA A 310 -1.63 -15.57 12.86
C ALA A 310 -1.41 -16.98 12.27
N ILE A 311 -0.17 -17.51 12.31
CA ILE A 311 0.19 -18.82 11.74
C ILE A 311 0.20 -19.95 12.79
N LEU A 312 0.52 -19.65 14.06
CA LEU A 312 0.68 -20.64 15.14
C LEU A 312 -0.48 -20.83 16.14
N PRO A 313 -1.60 -20.07 16.17
CA PRO A 313 -2.60 -20.28 17.23
C PRO A 313 -3.31 -21.64 17.08
N ASP A 314 -3.34 -22.23 15.87
CA ASP A 314 -4.06 -23.47 15.58
C ASP A 314 -3.14 -24.67 15.25
N LEU A 315 -1.86 -24.61 15.60
CA LEU A 315 -0.92 -25.77 15.53
C LEU A 315 -0.74 -26.48 16.89
N ARG A 316 -1.73 -26.37 17.78
CA ARG A 316 -1.84 -27.19 19.00
C ARG A 316 -2.98 -28.19 18.88
#